data_AF-A0A101WE27-F1
#
_entry.id   AF-A0A101WE27-F1
#
_cell.length_a   1.000
_cell.length_b   1.000
_cell.length_c   1.000
_cell.angle_alpha   90.00
_cell.angle_beta   90.00
_cell.angle_gamma   90.00
#
_symmetry.space_group_name_H-M   'P 1'
#
loop_
_entity.id
_entity.type
_entity.pdbx_description
1 polymer ?
#
loop_
_entity_poly.entity_id
_entity_poly.type
_entity_poly.pdbx_seq_one_letter_code
_entity_poly.pdbx_strand_id
1 'polypeptide(L)' 'MGNRILKVYEASGCQSLQVPCILLRGQWLKQLGFSIGDRITVTMNSGQLIIDLIQGQEEAIEQQKIRKLV' A
#
# COMPACT_ATOMS: atom_id res chain seq x y z
N MET A 1 -9.33 15.69 8.67
CA MET A 1 -8.34 14.60 8.58
C MET A 1 -8.41 13.82 9.87
N GLY A 2 -8.67 12.51 9.81
CA GLY A 2 -8.74 11.67 11.01
C GLY A 2 -7.47 10.85 11.16
N ASN A 3 -6.89 10.81 12.36
CA ASN A 3 -5.73 9.97 12.66
C ASN A 3 -6.20 8.63 13.22
N ARG A 4 -5.58 7.54 12.79
CA ARG A 4 -5.81 6.20 13.35
C ARG A 4 -4.48 5.67 13.87
N ILE A 5 -4.46 5.27 15.14
CA ILE A 5 -3.31 4.61 15.75
C ILE A 5 -3.46 3.13 15.49
N LEU A 6 -2.50 2.56 14.77
CA LEU A 6 -2.41 1.12 14.52
C LEU A 6 -1.23 0.55 15.29
N LYS A 7 -1.34 -0.74 15.62
CA LYS A 7 -0.26 -1.49 16.25
C LYS A 7 0.46 -2.33 15.20
N VAL A 8 1.79 -2.38 15.30
CA VAL A 8 2.61 -3.33 14.54
C VAL A 8 2.57 -4.66 15.26
N TYR A 9 2.30 -5.72 14.52
CA TYR A 9 2.25 -7.08 15.01
C TYR A 9 3.35 -7.92 14.36
N GLU A 10 3.60 -9.08 14.92
CA GLU A 10 4.38 -10.12 14.27
C GLU A 10 3.52 -10.84 13.24
N ALA A 11 4.06 -11.10 12.04
CA ALA A 11 3.36 -11.87 11.02
C ALA A 11 3.24 -13.35 11.44
N SER A 12 2.07 -13.73 11.95
CA SER A 12 1.75 -15.12 12.26
C SER A 12 1.61 -15.98 11.00
N GLY A 13 2.24 -17.16 10.96
CA GLY A 13 2.08 -18.13 9.87
C GLY A 13 3.22 -18.16 8.83
N CYS A 14 4.20 -17.27 8.92
CA CYS A 14 5.48 -17.44 8.24
C CYS A 14 6.47 -18.15 9.17
N GLN A 15 7.29 -19.05 8.64
CA GLN A 15 8.36 -19.74 9.39
C GLN A 15 9.41 -18.77 9.98
N SER A 16 9.35 -17.49 9.58
CA SER A 16 10.20 -16.42 10.09
C SER A 16 9.41 -15.58 11.11
N LEU A 17 9.52 -15.96 12.39
CA LEU A 17 8.80 -15.43 13.55
C LEU A 17 9.11 -13.96 13.93
N GLN A 18 9.56 -13.12 12.98
CA GLN A 18 10.03 -11.76 13.30
C GLN A 18 9.71 -10.73 12.23
N VAL A 19 8.86 -11.04 11.25
CA VAL A 19 8.49 -10.08 10.21
C VAL A 19 7.44 -9.10 10.77
N PRO A 20 7.69 -7.78 10.76
CA PRO A 20 6.72 -6.79 11.20
C PRO A 20 5.53 -6.71 10.21
N CYS A 21 4.32 -6.68 10.75
CA CYS A 21 3.08 -6.62 9.99
C CYS A 21 2.18 -5.49 10.51
N ILE A 22 1.61 -4.71 9.58
CA ILE A 22 0.61 -3.68 9.88
C ILE A 22 -0.73 -4.16 9.31
N LEU A 23 -1.74 -4.31 10.17
CA LEU A 23 -3.07 -4.71 9.74
C LEU A 23 -3.91 -3.47 9.38
N LEU A 24 -4.03 -3.20 8.09
CA LEU A 24 -4.92 -2.17 7.55
C LEU A 24 -6.31 -2.76 7.28
N ARG A 25 -7.17 -2.77 8.29
CA ARG A 25 -8.56 -3.26 8.16
C ARG A 25 -9.57 -2.29 8.79
N GLY A 26 -10.75 -2.20 8.19
CA GLY A 26 -11.91 -1.50 8.75
C GLY A 26 -12.70 -0.67 7.73
N GLN A 27 -13.90 -0.26 8.12
CA GLN A 27 -14.80 0.55 7.27
C GLN A 27 -14.22 1.92 6.88
N TRP A 28 -13.25 2.42 7.65
CA TRP A 28 -12.58 3.69 7.38
C TRP A 28 -11.78 3.67 6.07
N LEU A 29 -11.28 2.51 5.62
CA LEU A 29 -10.65 2.37 4.30
C LEU A 29 -11.67 2.63 3.19
N LYS A 30 -12.87 2.09 3.33
CA LYS A 30 -13.99 2.34 2.39
C LYS A 30 -14.42 3.80 2.38
N GLN A 31 -14.41 4.46 3.55
CA GLN A 31 -14.71 5.90 3.66
C GLN A 31 -13.64 6.77 2.96
N LEU A 32 -12.40 6.29 2.88
CA LEU A 32 -11.31 6.95 2.14
C LEU A 32 -11.33 6.64 0.63
N GLY A 33 -12.24 5.78 0.17
CA GLY A 33 -12.37 5.40 -1.24
C GLY A 33 -11.67 4.10 -1.64
N PHE A 34 -11.04 3.38 -0.70
CA PHE A 34 -10.46 2.06 -0.97
C PHE A 34 -11.55 0.99 -1.02
N SER A 35 -11.58 0.24 -2.11
CA SER A 35 -12.49 -0.88 -2.36
C SER A 35 -11.74 -2.19 -2.48
N ILE A 36 -12.46 -3.30 -2.29
CA ILE A 36 -11.89 -4.64 -2.47
C ILE A 36 -11.55 -4.81 -3.96
N GLY A 37 -10.31 -5.18 -4.25
CA GLY A 37 -9.81 -5.33 -5.62
C GLY A 37 -9.04 -4.11 -6.13
N ASP A 38 -9.07 -2.98 -5.41
CA ASP A 38 -8.27 -1.82 -5.77
C ASP A 38 -6.78 -2.14 -5.64
N ARG A 39 -6.01 -1.65 -6.62
CA ARG A 39 -4.55 -1.67 -6.55
C ARG A 39 -4.05 -0.43 -5.84
N ILE A 40 -3.03 -0.59 -5.01
CA ILE A 40 -2.42 0.49 -4.24
C ILE A 40 -0.92 0.53 -4.45
N THR A 41 -0.35 1.73 -4.39
CA THR A 41 1.09 1.95 -4.32
C THR A 41 1.45 2.28 -2.88
N VAL A 42 2.54 1.70 -2.39
CA VAL A 42 3.10 2.02 -1.07
C VAL A 42 4.48 2.61 -1.27
N THR A 43 4.64 3.88 -0.91
CA THR A 43 5.93 4.57 -0.92
C THR A 43 6.52 4.60 0.49
N MET A 44 7.80 4.24 0.60
CA MET A 44 8.54 4.16 1.86
C MET A 44 9.56 5.29 1.95
N ASN A 45 9.41 6.19 2.92
CA ASN A 45 10.31 7.32 3.12
C ASN A 45 10.71 7.41 4.60
N SER A 46 11.98 7.20 4.96
CA SER A 46 12.57 7.45 6.31
C SER A 46 11.60 7.42 7.51
N GLY A 47 10.91 6.28 7.73
CA GLY A 47 9.97 6.10 8.85
C GLY A 47 8.50 6.42 8.54
N GLN A 48 8.17 6.69 7.29
CA GLN A 48 6.83 6.99 6.79
C GLN A 48 6.43 6.02 5.68
N LEU A 49 5.15 5.65 5.69
CA LEU A 49 4.50 4.88 4.64
C LEU A 49 3.37 5.73 4.08
N ILE A 50 3.44 6.02 2.78
CA ILE A 50 2.38 6.71 2.05
C ILE A 50 1.68 5.66 1.18
N ILE A 51 0.36 5.59 1.28
CA ILE A 51 -0.45 4.61 0.56
C ILE A 51 -1.42 5.37 -0.34
N ASP A 52 -1.29 5.16 -1.64
CA ASP A 52 -2.10 5.81 -2.67
C ASP A 52 -2.85 4.77 -3.50
N LEU A 53 -4.07 5.12 -3.89
CA LEU A 53 -4.84 4.35 -4.87
C LEU A 53 -4.21 4.49 -6.25
N ILE A 54 -4.01 3.36 -6.92
CA ILE A 54 -3.56 3.33 -8.31
C ILE A 54 -4.80 3.52 -9.18
N GLN A 55 -5.13 4.77 -9.48
CA GLN A 55 -6.14 5.09 -10.49
C GLN A 55 -5.48 4.95 -11.88
N GLY A 56 -5.88 3.94 -12.65
CA GLY A 56 -5.57 3.85 -14.09
C GLY A 56 -4.10 3.79 -14.52
N GLN A 57 -3.15 3.43 -13.64
CA GLN A 57 -1.71 3.42 -13.98
C GLN A 57 -1.24 2.24 -14.86
N GLU A 58 -2.11 1.71 -15.72
CA GLU A 58 -1.63 0.94 -16.87
C GLU A 58 -0.89 1.87 -17.85
N GLU A 59 -1.25 3.15 -17.91
CA GLU A 59 -0.65 4.12 -18.84
C GLU A 59 0.74 4.63 -18.41
N ALA A 60 1.01 4.75 -17.10
CA ALA A 60 2.27 5.30 -16.59
C ALA A 60 3.44 4.29 -16.67
N ILE A 61 3.16 3.00 -16.47
CA ILE A 61 4.16 1.93 -16.59
C ILE A 61 4.55 1.75 -18.07
N GLU A 62 3.61 1.88 -19.00
CA GLU A 62 3.87 1.76 -20.44
C GLU A 62 4.79 2.87 -20.95
N GLN A 63 4.55 4.13 -20.55
CA GLN A 63 5.43 5.24 -20.93
C GLN A 63 6.84 5.12 -20.35
N GLN A 64 6.98 4.53 -19.16
CA GLN A 64 8.29 4.31 -18.54
C GLN A 64 9.04 3.13 -19.18
N LYS A 65 8.33 2.14 -19.75
CA LYS A 65 8.91 1.07 -20.58
C LYS A 65 9.40 1.59 -21.93
N ILE A 66 8.60 2.39 -22.64
CA ILE A 66 8.94 2.92 -23.98
C ILE A 66 10.21 3.79 -23.94
N ARG A 67 10.39 4.61 -22.90
CA ARG A 67 11.59 5.45 -22.73
C ARG A 67 12.90 4.68 -22.49
N LYS A 68 12.84 3.41 -22.10
CA LYS A 68 14.04 2.60 -21.80
C LYS A 68 14.47 1.72 -22.98
N LEU A 69 13.72 1.75 -24.08
CA LEU A 69 13.95 0.92 -25.28
C LEU A 69 14.42 1.73 -26.50
N VAL A 70 14.57 3.06 -26.35
CA VAL A 70 15.14 3.98 -27.35
C VAL A 70 16.53 4.43 -26.91
#